data_AF-A0A183IJD4-F1
#
_entry.id   AF-A0A183IJD4-F1
#
_cell.length_a   1.000
_cell.length_b   1.000
_cell.length_c   1.000
_cell.angle_alpha   90.00
_cell.angle_beta   90.00
_cell.angle_gamma   90.00
#
_symmetry.space_group_name_H-M   'P 1'
#
loop_
_entity.id
_entity.type
_entity.pdbx_description
1 polymer ?
#
loop_
_entity_poly.entity_id
_entity_poly.type
_entity_poly.pdbx_seq_one_letter_code
_entity_poly.pdbx_strand_id
1 'polypeptide(L)'
;MYDLRSVLADYFGANLVPVRILLAEFLGTAFLVALGDGSVAQMVLSKGALNSFFTVTIAYGLAVAFGVYLAIGVSGKKIRIC
;
A
#
# COMPACT_ATOMS: atom_id res chain seq x y z
N MET A 1 16.45 -0.63 23.45
CA MET A 1 15.47 -1.35 24.30
C MET A 1 14.11 -0.72 24.05
N TYR A 2 13.17 -1.47 23.47
CA TYR A 2 11.82 -0.95 23.19
C TYR A 2 11.05 -0.80 24.52
N ASP A 3 10.51 0.38 24.76
CA ASP A 3 9.80 0.69 26.00
C ASP A 3 8.35 0.21 25.89
N LEU A 4 8.03 -0.92 26.52
CA LEU A 4 6.74 -1.62 26.42
C LEU A 4 5.55 -0.72 26.81
N ARG A 5 5.77 0.28 27.68
CA ARG A 5 4.75 1.26 28.08
C ARG A 5 4.37 2.22 26.96
N SER A 6 5.32 2.58 26.09
CA SER A 6 5.05 3.42 24.93
C SER A 6 4.21 2.70 23.87
N VAL A 7 4.44 1.39 23.70
CA VAL A 7 3.64 0.56 22.78
C VAL A 7 2.23 0.36 23.35
N LEU A 8 2.12 0.08 24.65
CA LEU A 8 0.82 -0.15 25.28
C LEU A 8 -0.04 1.13 25.29
N ALA A 9 0.57 2.31 25.45
CA ALA A 9 -0.14 3.60 25.36
C ALA A 9 -0.67 3.89 23.94
N ASP A 10 0.07 3.52 22.89
CA ASP A 10 -0.37 3.62 21.48
C ASP A 10 -1.59 2.71 21.20
N TYR A 11 -1.64 1.52 21.81
CA TYR A 11 -2.79 0.61 21.68
C TYR A 11 -4.00 1.04 22.53
N PHE A 12 -3.77 1.59 23.73
CA PHE A 12 -4.83 1.95 24.67
C PHE A 12 -5.47 3.33 24.38
N GLY A 13 -4.79 4.22 23.64
CA GLY A 13 -5.32 5.53 23.21
C GLY A 13 -6.32 5.49 22.04
N ALA A 14 -6.69 4.31 21.55
CA ALA A 14 -7.36 4.08 20.28
C ALA A 14 -8.90 4.22 20.31
N ASN A 15 -9.45 5.33 20.81
CA ASN A 15 -10.91 5.52 20.79
C ASN A 15 -11.46 6.14 19.48
N LEU A 16 -10.63 6.73 18.60
CA LEU A 16 -11.05 7.30 17.28
C LEU A 16 -10.03 7.14 16.13
N VAL A 17 -8.76 6.81 16.41
CA VAL A 17 -7.64 6.78 15.44
C VAL A 17 -7.55 5.54 14.51
N PRO A 18 -8.06 4.32 14.82
CA PRO A 18 -7.74 3.13 14.01
C PRO A 18 -8.29 3.17 12.59
N VAL A 19 -9.43 3.83 12.36
CA VAL A 19 -10.09 3.86 11.03
C VAL A 19 -9.24 4.55 9.97
N ARG A 20 -8.57 5.67 10.31
CA ARG A 20 -7.70 6.39 9.35
C ARG A 20 -6.52 5.54 8.92
N ILE A 21 -5.88 4.86 9.88
CA ILE A 21 -4.73 3.98 9.62
C ILE A 21 -5.17 2.78 8.77
N LEU A 22 -6.29 2.15 9.13
CA LEU A 22 -6.83 1.01 8.40
C LEU A 22 -7.24 1.38 6.96
N LEU A 23 -7.83 2.56 6.75
CA LEU A 23 -8.12 3.07 5.41
C LEU A 23 -6.83 3.32 4.62
N ALA A 24 -5.80 3.89 5.24
CA ALA A 24 -4.53 4.14 4.55
C ALA A 24 -3.84 2.83 4.13
N GLU A 25 -3.83 1.81 4.99
CA GLU A 25 -3.30 0.48 4.65
C GLU A 25 -4.15 -0.20 3.58
N PHE A 26 -5.48 -0.18 3.72
CA PHE A 26 -6.39 -0.77 2.73
C PHE A 26 -6.26 -0.11 1.36
N LEU A 27 -6.21 1.22 1.29
CA LEU A 27 -6.02 1.93 0.02
C LEU A 27 -4.66 1.60 -0.59
N GLY A 28 -3.59 1.56 0.20
CA GLY A 28 -2.25 1.20 -0.29
C GLY A 28 -2.23 -0.17 -0.95
N THR A 29 -2.80 -1.18 -0.29
CA THR A 29 -2.89 -2.54 -0.84
C THR A 29 -3.85 -2.63 -2.02
N ALA A 30 -4.98 -1.91 -1.99
CA ALA A 30 -5.92 -1.88 -3.11
C ALA A 30 -5.27 -1.33 -4.39
N PHE A 31 -4.45 -0.27 -4.30
CA PHE A 31 -3.70 0.24 -5.44
C PHE A 31 -2.61 -0.72 -5.92
N LEU A 32 -1.91 -1.37 -5.00
CA LEU A 32 -0.89 -2.38 -5.34
C LEU A 32 -1.47 -3.52 -6.17
N VAL A 33 -2.60 -4.08 -5.72
CA VAL A 33 -3.30 -5.17 -6.41
C VAL A 33 -3.95 -4.69 -7.70
N ALA A 34 -4.70 -3.58 -7.67
CA ALA A 34 -5.45 -3.11 -8.85
C ALA A 34 -4.54 -2.71 -10.02
N LEU A 35 -3.44 -2.00 -9.76
CA LEU A 35 -2.49 -1.60 -10.81
C LEU A 35 -1.57 -2.76 -11.22
N GLY A 36 -1.13 -3.57 -10.25
CA GLY A 36 -0.32 -4.76 -10.51
C GLY A 36 -1.07 -5.77 -11.38
N ASP A 37 -2.17 -6.30 -10.87
CA ASP A 37 -2.97 -7.32 -11.57
C ASP A 37 -3.68 -6.76 -12.80
N GLY A 38 -4.03 -5.47 -12.81
CA GLY A 38 -4.55 -4.79 -14.00
C GLY A 38 -3.55 -4.77 -15.15
N SER A 39 -2.27 -4.52 -14.87
CA SER A 39 -1.21 -4.56 -15.88
C SER A 39 -0.98 -5.99 -16.40
N VAL A 40 -1.05 -7.00 -15.53
CA VAL A 40 -0.97 -8.42 -15.91
C VAL A 40 -2.18 -8.81 -16.77
N ALA A 41 -3.38 -8.37 -16.40
CA ALA A 41 -4.60 -8.62 -17.16
C ALA A 41 -4.53 -8.00 -18.56
N GLN A 42 -4.01 -6.77 -18.70
CA GLN A 42 -3.78 -6.16 -20.01
C GLN A 42 -2.78 -6.95 -20.85
N MET A 43 -1.72 -7.47 -20.23
CA MET A 43 -0.72 -8.28 -20.92
C MET A 43 -1.30 -9.61 -21.42
N VAL A 44 -2.06 -10.31 -20.56
CA VAL A 44 -2.68 -11.60 -20.88
C VAL A 44 -3.78 -11.43 -21.93
N LEU A 45 -4.68 -10.46 -21.77
CA LEU A 45 -5.81 -10.24 -22.67
C LEU A 45 -5.36 -9.77 -24.06
N SER A 46 -4.29 -8.97 -24.11
CA SER A 46 -3.72 -8.50 -25.36
C SER A 46 -2.76 -9.49 -26.03
N LYS A 47 -2.49 -10.65 -25.42
CA LYS A 47 -1.43 -11.59 -25.86
C LYS A 47 -0.07 -10.91 -26.08
N GLY A 48 0.25 -9.92 -25.26
CA GLY A 48 1.50 -9.16 -25.37
C GLY A 48 1.55 -8.05 -26.43
N ALA A 49 0.47 -7.77 -27.16
CA ALA A 49 0.48 -6.73 -28.21
C ALA A 49 0.47 -5.29 -27.65
N LEU A 50 -0.27 -5.06 -26.56
CA LEU A 50 -0.43 -3.74 -25.93
C LEU A 50 0.39 -3.59 -24.65
N ASN A 51 0.89 -4.69 -24.09
CA ASN A 51 1.63 -4.65 -22.83
C ASN A 51 2.73 -5.72 -22.78
N SER A 52 3.90 -5.37 -22.24
CA SER A 52 5.08 -6.24 -22.14
C SER A 52 5.51 -6.38 -20.68
N PHE A 53 6.32 -7.40 -20.37
CA PHE A 53 6.83 -7.66 -19.03
C PHE A 53 7.53 -6.44 -18.40
N PHE A 54 8.23 -5.64 -19.21
CA PHE A 54 8.88 -4.41 -18.73
C PHE A 54 7.87 -3.42 -18.14
N THR A 55 6.73 -3.24 -18.81
CA THR A 55 5.68 -2.31 -18.37
C THR A 55 4.96 -2.81 -17.12
N VAL A 56 4.83 -4.12 -16.91
CA VAL A 56 4.28 -4.71 -15.67
C VAL A 56 5.16 -4.36 -14.47
N THR A 57 6.49 -4.43 -14.61
CA THR A 57 7.42 -4.05 -13.54
C THR A 57 7.32 -2.57 -13.19
N ILE A 58 7.19 -1.70 -14.21
CA ILE A 58 6.96 -0.27 -14.00
C ILE A 58 5.62 -0.01 -13.31
N ALA A 59 4.56 -0.73 -13.69
CA ALA A 59 3.24 -0.61 -13.06
C ALA A 59 3.29 -0.96 -11.57
N TYR A 60 3.97 -2.05 -11.20
CA TYR A 60 4.20 -2.41 -9.80
C TYR A 60 5.00 -1.33 -9.04
N GLY A 61 6.07 -0.81 -9.65
CA GLY A 61 6.87 0.26 -9.04
C GLY A 61 6.06 1.55 -8.79
N LEU A 62 5.21 1.92 -9.74
CA LEU A 62 4.28 3.05 -9.61
C LEU A 62 3.21 2.81 -8.53
N ALA A 63 2.67 1.59 -8.47
CA ALA A 63 1.67 1.23 -7.47
C ALA A 63 2.22 1.34 -6.03
N VAL A 64 3.47 0.90 -5.82
CA VAL A 64 4.17 1.07 -4.53
C VAL A 64 4.42 2.55 -4.23
N ALA A 65 4.86 3.35 -5.21
CA ALA A 65 5.07 4.78 -5.01
C ALA A 65 3.78 5.51 -4.59
N PHE A 66 2.64 5.15 -5.20
CA PHE A 66 1.32 5.67 -4.80
C PHE A 66 0.92 5.20 -3.40
N GLY A 67 1.15 3.94 -3.05
CA GLY A 67 0.90 3.42 -1.71
C GLY A 67 1.70 4.16 -0.63
N VAL A 68 2.98 4.45 -0.91
CA VAL A 68 3.84 5.24 -0.01
C VAL A 68 3.34 6.69 0.10
N TYR A 69 2.98 7.33 -1.03
CA TYR A 69 2.45 8.70 -1.03
C TYR A 69 1.18 8.84 -0.17
N LEU A 70 0.26 7.88 -0.27
CA LEU A 70 -0.97 7.86 0.53
C LEU A 70 -0.70 7.58 2.01
N ALA A 71 0.31 6.77 2.34
CA ALA A 71 0.64 6.40 3.72
C ALA A 71 1.43 7.48 4.49
N ILE A 72 2.19 8.35 3.81
CA ILE A 72 3.04 9.39 4.43
C ILE A 72 2.25 10.35 5.33
N GLY A 73 1.00 10.68 4.95
CA GLY A 73 0.18 11.65 5.69
C GLY A 73 -0.57 11.08 6.89
N VAL A 74 -0.65 9.75 7.03
CA VAL A 74 -1.56 9.10 8.00
C VAL A 74 -0.82 8.35 9.10
N SER A 75 0.34 7.75 8.81
CA SER A 75 1.10 6.99 9.79
C SER A 75 2.32 7.76 10.25
N GLY A 76 2.27 8.34 11.45
CA GLY A 76 3.46 8.85 12.12
C GLY A 76 4.50 7.74 12.27
N LYS A 77 5.59 7.83 11.51
CA LYS A 77 6.85 7.08 11.69
C LYS A 77 6.83 5.56 11.44
N LYS A 78 5.73 4.94 10.99
CA LYS A 78 5.71 3.51 10.66
C LYS A 78 5.01 3.27 9.33
N ILE A 79 5.79 3.09 8.26
CA ILE A 79 5.32 2.52 7.00
C ILE A 79 4.97 1.06 7.29
N ARG A 80 3.71 0.79 7.64
CA ARG A 80 3.15 -0.55 7.69
C ARG A 80 2.38 -0.73 6.40
N ILE A 81 3.13 -1.08 5.36
CA ILE A 81 2.55 -1.83 4.25
C ILE A 81 2.66 -3.27 4.76
N CYS A 82 1.56 -4.02 4.81
CA CYS A 82 1.62 -5.42 5.20
C CYS A 82 2.59 -6.19 4.30
#